data_AF-A0A2I0I1T4-F1
#
_entry.id   AF-A0A2I0I1T4-F1
#
_cell.length_a   1.000
_cell.length_b   1.000
_cell.length_c   1.000
_cell.angle_alpha   90.00
_cell.angle_beta   90.00
_cell.angle_gamma   90.00
#
_symmetry.space_group_name_H-M   'P 1'
#
loop_
_entity.id
_entity.type
_entity.pdbx_description
1 polymer ?
#
loop_
_entity_poly.entity_id
_entity_poly.type
_entity_poly.pdbx_seq_one_letter_code
_entity_poly.pdbx_strand_id
1 'polypeptide(L)'
;MHLLQVHDPIENEKLCTFLIEKALDKLPPGKEEILGIFDLRGFGPENADLKFLTFIFDAFYYYYPRRLGQVLFVDAPFLFKPIWQLAKPLLKSYASLVKFCSVETVKSEYFTEETLPAGFRD
;
A
#
# COMPACT_ATOMS: atom_id res chain seq x y z
N MET A 1 1.51 -30.83 -3.35
CA MET A 1 0.94 -30.08 -2.22
C MET A 1 1.80 -28.83 -2.03
N HIS A 2 1.44 -27.73 -2.70
CA HIS A 2 2.20 -26.48 -2.65
C HIS A 2 1.75 -25.73 -1.41
N LEU A 3 2.52 -25.87 -0.32
CA LEU A 3 2.36 -25.05 0.87
C LEU A 3 2.61 -23.60 0.46
N LEU A 4 1.58 -22.77 0.55
CA LEU A 4 1.70 -21.32 0.47
C LEU A 4 2.89 -20.91 1.35
N GLN A 5 3.95 -20.37 0.75
CA GLN A 5 5.09 -19.87 1.51
C GLN A 5 4.59 -18.69 2.33
N VAL A 6 4.23 -18.97 3.58
CA VAL A 6 4.11 -17.93 4.61
C VAL A 6 5.52 -17.38 4.75
N HIS A 7 5.80 -16.28 4.08
CA HIS A 7 7.03 -15.53 4.28
C HIS A 7 7.12 -15.17 5.76
N ASP A 8 8.32 -15.29 6.33
CA ASP A 8 8.57 -14.91 7.73
C ASP A 8 8.14 -13.44 7.92
N PRO A 9 7.21 -13.13 8.85
CA PRO A 9 6.76 -11.76 9.09
C PRO A 9 7.91 -10.77 9.25
N ILE A 10 9.01 -11.18 9.89
CA ILE A 10 10.20 -10.35 10.11
C ILE A 10 10.87 -9.98 8.77
N GLU A 11 10.94 -10.91 7.83
CA GLU A 11 11.54 -10.66 6.51
C GLU A 11 10.65 -9.75 5.66
N ASN A 12 9.32 -9.88 5.75
CA ASN A 12 8.38 -8.96 5.10
C ASN A 12 8.51 -7.54 5.65
N GLU A 13 8.61 -7.39 6.98
CA GLU A 13 8.83 -6.11 7.65
C GLU A 13 10.15 -5.46 7.22
N LYS A 14 11.26 -6.21 7.22
CA LYS A 14 12.57 -5.74 6.74
C LYS A 14 12.52 -5.30 5.28
N LEU A 15 11.90 -6.10 4.41
CA LEU A 15 11.74 -5.77 3.00
C LEU A 15 10.91 -4.49 2.84
N CYS A 16 9.83 -4.35 3.59
CA CYS A 16 9.01 -3.15 3.58
C CYS A 16 9.81 -1.91 3.98
N THR A 17 10.53 -1.94 5.09
CA THR A 17 11.38 -0.83 5.54
C THR A 17 12.44 -0.50 4.48
N PHE A 18 13.09 -1.49 3.90
CA PHE A 18 14.05 -1.29 2.81
C PHE A 18 13.41 -0.58 1.60
N LEU A 19 12.19 -0.99 1.20
CA LEU A 19 11.48 -0.36 0.10
C LEU A 19 11.07 1.08 0.41
N ILE A 20 10.71 1.39 1.66
CA ILE A 20 10.42 2.76 2.10
C ILE A 20 11.68 3.64 1.94
N GLU A 21 12.83 3.19 2.46
CA GLU A 21 14.10 3.91 2.32
C GLU A 21 14.45 4.14 0.84
N LYS A 22 14.31 3.10 0.00
CA LYS A 22 14.58 3.22 -1.44
C LYS A 22 13.61 4.14 -2.17
N ALA A 23 12.35 4.23 -1.72
CA ALA A 23 11.40 5.18 -2.29
C ALA A 23 11.78 6.62 -1.91
N LEU A 24 12.17 6.85 -0.65
CA LEU A 24 12.61 8.16 -0.16
C LEU A 24 13.90 8.63 -0.86
N ASP A 25 14.88 7.75 -1.02
CA ASP A 25 16.14 8.03 -1.74
C ASP A 25 15.91 8.47 -3.20
N LYS A 26 14.81 8.05 -3.81
CA LYS A 26 14.46 8.34 -5.21
C LYS A 26 13.58 9.57 -5.38
N LEU A 27 13.17 10.23 -4.29
CA LEU A 27 12.35 11.42 -4.39
C LEU A 27 13.14 12.54 -5.09
N PRO A 28 12.53 13.26 -6.05
CA PRO A 28 13.18 14.39 -6.67
C PRO A 28 13.33 15.55 -5.65
N PRO A 29 14.25 16.50 -5.90
CA PRO A 29 14.44 17.64 -5.03
C PRO A 29 13.14 18.40 -4.74
N GLY A 30 12.89 18.69 -3.46
CA GLY A 30 11.69 19.40 -3.01
C GLY A 30 10.43 18.52 -2.86
N LYS A 31 10.53 17.21 -3.07
CA LYS A 31 9.48 16.24 -2.69
C LYS A 31 9.88 15.51 -1.42
N GLU A 32 8.92 15.35 -0.51
CA GLU A 32 9.15 14.73 0.80
C GLU A 32 8.23 13.55 1.09
N GLU A 33 7.22 13.34 0.24
CA GLU A 33 6.13 12.38 0.45
C GLU A 33 6.11 11.32 -0.65
N ILE A 34 5.80 10.09 -0.25
CA ILE A 34 5.59 8.95 -1.13
C ILE A 34 4.09 8.67 -1.31
N LEU A 35 3.77 8.02 -2.43
CA LEU A 35 2.45 7.47 -2.73
C LEU A 35 2.47 5.96 -2.46
N GLY A 36 1.60 5.48 -1.57
CA GLY A 36 1.37 4.04 -1.39
C GLY A 36 0.30 3.54 -2.36
N ILE A 37 0.55 2.45 -3.08
CA ILE A 37 -0.45 1.82 -3.96
C ILE A 37 -0.62 0.37 -3.54
N PHE A 38 -1.86 0.01 -3.18
CA PHE A 38 -2.24 -1.34 -2.80
C PHE A 38 -3.27 -1.84 -3.81
N ASP A 39 -2.83 -2.76 -4.67
CA ASP A 39 -3.69 -3.45 -5.61
C ASP A 39 -4.50 -4.52 -4.88
N LEU A 40 -5.82 -4.34 -4.85
CA LEU A 40 -6.75 -5.25 -4.16
C LEU A 40 -7.54 -6.12 -5.15
N ARG A 41 -7.16 -6.13 -6.43
CA ARG A 41 -7.73 -7.09 -7.39
C ARG A 41 -7.37 -8.51 -6.97
N GLY A 42 -8.38 -9.38 -6.89
CA GLY A 42 -8.21 -10.75 -6.38
C GLY A 42 -8.01 -10.84 -4.86
N PHE A 43 -8.25 -9.75 -4.11
CA PHE A 43 -8.22 -9.77 -2.66
C PHE A 43 -9.31 -10.72 -2.09
N GLY A 44 -8.91 -11.52 -1.10
CA GLY A 44 -9.74 -12.52 -0.43
C GLY A 44 -9.32 -12.71 1.03
N PRO A 45 -10.12 -13.40 1.86
CA PRO A 45 -9.77 -13.62 3.27
C PRO A 45 -8.41 -14.30 3.49
N GLU A 46 -7.98 -15.15 2.56
CA GLU A 46 -6.70 -15.87 2.59
C GLU A 46 -5.47 -14.98 2.40
N ASN A 47 -5.62 -13.78 1.83
CA ASN A 47 -4.53 -12.82 1.62
C ASN A 47 -4.69 -11.53 2.45
N ALA A 48 -5.63 -11.52 3.39
CA ALA A 48 -5.87 -10.42 4.30
C ALA A 48 -4.85 -10.37 5.45
N ASP A 49 -3.71 -9.70 5.25
CA ASP A 49 -2.73 -9.48 6.31
C ASP A 49 -2.90 -8.11 6.99
N LEU A 50 -3.81 -8.05 7.97
CA LEU A 50 -4.05 -6.85 8.78
C LEU A 50 -2.86 -6.48 9.68
N LYS A 51 -2.03 -7.46 10.06
CA LYS A 51 -0.85 -7.20 10.91
C LYS A 51 0.20 -6.46 10.12
N PHE A 52 0.50 -6.94 8.91
CA PHE A 52 1.46 -6.28 8.03
C PHE A 52 0.95 -4.89 7.60
N LEU A 53 -0.35 -4.74 7.32
CA LEU A 53 -0.93 -3.42 7.05
C LEU A 53 -0.70 -2.47 8.23
N THR A 54 -0.96 -2.93 9.45
CA THR A 54 -0.73 -2.13 10.68
C THR A 54 0.74 -1.77 10.83
N PHE A 55 1.66 -2.71 10.59
CA PHE A 55 3.10 -2.45 10.60
C PHE A 55 3.50 -1.33 9.63
N ILE A 56 3.00 -1.34 8.40
CA ILE A 56 3.32 -0.30 7.40
C ILE A 56 2.95 1.09 7.95
N PHE A 57 1.73 1.22 8.47
CA PHE A 57 1.25 2.52 8.96
C PHE A 57 1.92 2.95 10.27
N ASP A 58 2.24 2.01 11.17
CA ASP A 58 3.04 2.30 12.35
C ASP A 58 4.48 2.69 11.97
N ALA A 59 5.06 2.10 10.93
CA ALA A 59 6.36 2.51 10.40
C ALA A 59 6.32 3.98 9.96
N PHE A 60 5.30 4.37 9.18
CA PHE A 60 5.11 5.78 8.81
C PHE A 60 4.83 6.69 10.01
N TYR A 61 4.03 6.23 10.97
CA TYR A 61 3.66 7.03 12.13
C TYR A 61 4.85 7.33 13.04
N TYR A 62 5.64 6.31 13.37
CA TYR A 62 6.70 6.43 14.38
C TYR A 62 8.07 6.74 13.80
N TYR A 63 8.40 6.22 12.61
CA TYR A 63 9.76 6.27 12.06
C TYR A 63 9.88 7.16 10.82
N TYR A 64 8.82 7.30 10.02
CA TYR A 64 8.81 8.13 8.81
C TYR A 64 7.70 9.20 8.83
N PRO A 65 7.64 10.05 9.87
CA PRO A 65 6.56 11.01 10.02
C PRO A 65 6.54 11.99 8.84
N ARG A 66 5.32 12.29 8.34
CA ARG A 66 5.07 13.16 7.18
C ARG A 66 5.72 12.70 5.86
N ARG A 67 6.08 11.41 5.75
CA ARG A 67 6.63 10.84 4.52
C ARG A 67 5.60 10.14 3.64
N LEU A 68 4.39 9.88 4.13
CA LEU A 68 3.31 9.29 3.35
C LEU A 68 2.27 10.37 3.02
N GLY A 69 2.09 10.68 1.73
CA GLY A 69 1.19 11.76 1.29
C GLY A 69 -0.20 11.26 0.89
N GLN A 70 -0.29 10.08 0.28
CA GLN A 70 -1.55 9.46 -0.12
C GLN A 70 -1.41 7.93 -0.21
N VAL A 71 -2.52 7.23 -0.02
CA VAL A 71 -2.61 5.77 -0.21
C VAL A 71 -3.76 5.46 -1.17
N LEU A 72 -3.49 4.67 -2.21
CA LEU A 72 -4.47 4.18 -3.16
C LEU A 72 -4.83 2.73 -2.85
N PHE A 73 -6.09 2.47 -2.59
CA PHE A 73 -6.67 1.13 -2.54
C PHE A 73 -7.38 0.88 -3.86
N VAL A 74 -6.72 0.12 -4.74
CA VAL A 74 -7.10 -0.03 -6.15
C VAL A 74 -8.03 -1.22 -6.31
N ASP A 75 -9.20 -1.00 -6.92
CA ASP A 75 -10.23 -2.01 -7.21
C ASP A 75 -10.56 -2.91 -6.00
N ALA A 76 -10.75 -2.28 -4.84
CA ALA A 76 -11.14 -2.97 -3.62
C ALA A 76 -12.48 -3.72 -3.82
N PRO A 77 -12.53 -5.07 -3.66
CA PRO A 77 -13.76 -5.83 -3.86
C PRO A 77 -14.77 -5.50 -2.75
N PHE A 78 -16.05 -5.78 -3.01
CA PHE A 78 -17.12 -5.52 -2.03
C PHE A 78 -16.84 -6.17 -0.65
N LEU A 79 -16.25 -7.38 -0.64
CA LEU A 79 -15.88 -8.10 0.57
C LEU A 79 -14.77 -7.40 1.39
N PHE A 80 -14.04 -6.44 0.81
CA PHE A 80 -13.05 -5.65 1.53
C PHE A 80 -13.69 -4.65 2.50
N LYS A 81 -14.95 -4.25 2.29
CA LYS A 81 -15.65 -3.27 3.15
C LYS A 81 -15.61 -3.63 4.65
N PRO A 82 -16.01 -4.83 5.10
CA PRO A 82 -15.93 -5.20 6.51
C PRO A 82 -14.48 -5.21 7.03
N ILE A 83 -13.52 -5.68 6.23
CA ILE A 83 -12.09 -5.69 6.59
C ILE A 83 -11.57 -4.27 6.77
N TRP A 84 -11.98 -3.35 5.89
CA TRP A 84 -11.64 -1.93 6.01
C TRP A 84 -12.20 -1.30 7.29
N GLN A 85 -13.42 -1.65 7.71
CA GLN A 85 -13.95 -1.16 8.99
C GLN A 85 -13.10 -1.60 10.18
N LEU A 86 -12.51 -2.80 10.12
CA LEU A 86 -11.59 -3.30 11.16
C LEU A 86 -10.20 -2.67 11.06
N ALA A 87 -9.70 -2.42 9.85
CA ALA A 87 -8.39 -1.85 9.61
C ALA A 87 -8.34 -0.34 9.90
N LYS A 88 -9.40 0.41 9.55
CA LYS A 88 -9.42 1.87 9.60
C LYS A 88 -9.00 2.47 10.96
N PRO A 89 -9.43 1.93 12.13
CA PRO A 89 -8.94 2.41 13.42
C PRO A 89 -7.43 2.19 13.64
N LEU A 90 -6.87 1.11 13.10
CA LEU A 90 -5.44 0.78 13.21
C LEU A 90 -4.56 1.78 12.45
N LEU A 91 -5.12 2.40 11.41
CA LEU A 91 -4.44 3.40 10.59
C LEU A 91 -4.35 4.78 11.24
N LYS A 92 -5.00 5.01 12.39
CA LYS A 92 -4.97 6.30 13.13
C LYS A 92 -5.29 7.48 12.18
N SER A 93 -4.46 8.52 12.18
CA SER A 93 -4.62 9.69 11.29
C SER A 93 -4.39 9.38 9.81
N TYR A 94 -3.65 8.32 9.47
CA TYR A 94 -3.38 7.96 8.08
C TYR A 94 -4.60 7.44 7.33
N ALA A 95 -5.66 7.06 8.04
CA ALA A 95 -6.93 6.66 7.44
C ALA A 95 -7.51 7.76 6.52
N SER A 96 -7.22 9.04 6.77
CA SER A 96 -7.66 10.14 5.90
C SER A 96 -6.87 10.29 4.60
N LEU A 97 -5.71 9.61 4.48
CA LEU A 97 -4.90 9.63 3.26
C LEU A 97 -5.36 8.57 2.25
N VAL A 98 -6.26 7.67 2.62
CA VAL A 98 -6.70 6.55 1.79
C VAL A 98 -7.76 7.02 0.78
N LYS A 99 -7.47 6.80 -0.51
CA LYS A 99 -8.39 6.95 -1.65
C LYS A 99 -8.68 5.56 -2.21
N PHE A 100 -9.96 5.19 -2.28
CA PHE A 100 -10.40 4.04 -3.06
C PHE A 100 -10.56 4.48 -4.51
N CYS A 101 -9.96 3.75 -5.45
CA CYS A 101 -10.00 4.11 -6.87
C CYS A 101 -9.97 2.87 -7.77
N SER A 102 -10.26 3.05 -9.06
CA SER A 102 -10.14 1.99 -10.04
C SER A 102 -8.75 1.93 -10.65
N VAL A 103 -8.42 0.81 -11.32
CA VAL A 103 -7.21 0.74 -12.16
C VAL A 103 -7.19 1.87 -13.19
N GLU A 104 -8.32 2.20 -13.82
CA GLU A 104 -8.41 3.29 -14.80
C GLU A 104 -8.01 4.65 -14.21
N THR A 105 -8.44 4.95 -12.98
CA THR A 105 -8.01 6.15 -12.25
C THR A 105 -6.50 6.14 -12.00
N VAL A 106 -5.91 4.98 -11.66
CA VAL A 106 -4.45 4.86 -11.49
C VAL A 106 -3.72 5.16 -12.80
N LYS A 107 -4.17 4.56 -13.92
CA LYS A 107 -3.56 4.77 -15.25
C LYS A 107 -3.62 6.23 -15.67
N SER A 108 -4.81 6.84 -15.59
CA SER A 108 -5.07 8.18 -16.14
C SER A 108 -4.58 9.34 -15.27
N GLU A 109 -4.61 9.21 -13.94
CA GLU A 109 -4.29 10.33 -13.02
C GLU A 109 -2.87 10.26 -12.44
N TYR A 110 -2.25 9.06 -12.36
CA TYR A 110 -1.01 8.88 -11.59
C TYR A 110 0.20 8.45 -12.41
N PHE A 111 0.01 7.94 -13.63
CA PHE A 111 1.10 7.46 -14.48
C PHE A 111 0.98 7.99 -15.90
N THR A 112 2.12 7.98 -16.60
CA THR A 112 2.16 8.05 -18.07
C THR A 112 2.28 6.64 -18.63
N GLU A 113 2.04 6.46 -19.93
CA GLU A 113 2.22 5.16 -20.60
C GLU A 113 3.63 4.56 -20.38
N GLU A 114 4.67 5.41 -20.36
CA GLU A 114 6.05 4.98 -20.19
C GLU A 114 6.38 4.56 -18.75
N THR A 115 5.68 5.13 -17.76
CA THR A 115 5.94 4.92 -16.34
C THR A 115 4.94 3.95 -15.69
N LEU A 116 3.94 3.51 -16.43
CA LEU A 116 2.90 2.59 -15.95
C LEU A 116 3.50 1.22 -15.58
N PRO A 117 3.35 0.77 -14.31
CA PRO A 117 3.81 -0.54 -13.88
C PRO A 117 3.12 -1.66 -14.64
N ALA A 118 3.84 -2.75 -14.91
CA ALA A 118 3.32 -3.88 -15.70
C ALA A 118 1.98 -4.43 -15.18
N GLY A 119 1.81 -4.51 -13.85
CA GLY A 119 0.57 -4.98 -13.24
C GLY A 119 -0.66 -4.13 -13.56
N PHE A 120 -0.49 -2.87 -13.99
CA PHE A 120 -1.59 -1.98 -14.35
C PHE A 120 -1.72 -1.78 -15.87
N ARG A 121 -1.04 -2.56 -16.71
CA ARG A 121 -1.12 -2.40 -18.17
C ARG A 121 -2.33 -3.09 -18.78
N ASP A 122 -2.68 -4.27 -18.27
CA ASP A 122 -3.82 -5.06 -18.72
C ASP A 122 -5.18 -4.47 -18.30
#